data_AF-A0AA36C4T3-F1
#
_entry.id   AF-A0AA36C4T3-F1
#
_cell.length_a   1.000
_cell.length_b   1.000
_cell.length_c   1.000
_cell.angle_alpha   90.00
_cell.angle_beta   90.00
_cell.angle_gamma   90.00
#
_symmetry.space_group_name_H-M   'P 1'
#
loop_
_entity.id
_entity.type
_entity.pdbx_description
1 polymer ?
#
loop_
_entity_poly.entity_id
_entity_poly.type
_entity_poly.pdbx_seq_one_letter_code
_entity_poly.pdbx_strand_id
1 'polypeptide(L)'
;YLKIIVCDEELYGECAVTVRQQIWLKNGDLFTQTVAPVLAQYIVAKRNLECNIDPSTTNFFNAETTKTRRQQPQVQELTQMIGEHEQLYEKVMEIIKARYAETGNAHFCSLKMELLMAAHDANIETSTRIDPGYELAKCLDACVRERHMDNNLATRLRSALEKKLEPEELADVAMVAWDTHVVHFLCSIIVKLLRDSSALPRDSQSMQLLIKVLALGANSHKIVSSPETIPSNLIDAIFFTKFLPTLGKMVVEDVMRIEIAKGTMDVSEEFSHSTLLSEAPDVAMTFVKADMCASLLWLHQMIEMFPNKKRGVDMRGFLRYARHMHELRGKLAVHGPWGHFLIHRMISAAISEGILADDACFRILIDRLLIENLKEEPNVKYHLLRIVYQLHGQLGMQKSSELMEQISPENLGELPEADKEKYEKDYNKTIERITPKPEEEAPPQPMPQMTPAHPMMGPPTAQKIGPKMHPSMTPGPRQFATPGPTRPQFMTPRH
;
A
#
# COMPACT_ATOMS: atom_id res chain seq x y z
N TYR A 1 -10.82 -39.71 -30.04
CA TYR A 1 -11.76 -38.88 -29.27
C TYR A 1 -11.17 -37.53 -28.88
N LEU A 2 -10.17 -37.42 -27.99
CA LEU A 2 -9.62 -36.11 -27.60
C LEU A 2 -9.10 -35.26 -28.79
N LYS A 3 -8.42 -35.87 -29.77
CA LYS A 3 -7.99 -35.17 -31.00
C LYS A 3 -9.14 -34.67 -31.87
N ILE A 4 -10.31 -35.33 -31.81
CA ILE A 4 -11.49 -34.94 -32.57
C ILE A 4 -12.16 -33.75 -31.88
N ILE A 5 -12.24 -33.77 -30.55
CA ILE A 5 -12.77 -32.66 -29.74
C ILE A 5 -11.94 -31.39 -29.93
N VAL A 6 -10.61 -31.49 -29.97
CA VAL A 6 -9.73 -30.32 -30.18
C VAL A 6 -9.91 -29.68 -31.56
N CYS A 7 -10.34 -30.45 -32.57
CA CYS A 7 -10.59 -29.92 -33.91
C CYS A 7 -11.98 -29.26 -34.09
N ASP A 8 -12.83 -29.31 -33.05
CA ASP A 8 -14.19 -28.77 -33.04
C ASP A 8 -14.32 -27.80 -31.86
N GLU A 9 -14.29 -26.50 -32.15
CA GLU A 9 -14.24 -25.44 -31.15
C GLU A 9 -15.53 -25.36 -30.30
N GLU A 10 -16.68 -25.65 -30.91
CA GLU A 10 -17.98 -25.69 -30.24
C GLU A 10 -18.04 -26.86 -29.25
N LEU A 11 -17.65 -28.05 -29.72
CA LEU A 11 -17.59 -29.26 -28.88
C LEU A 11 -16.55 -29.11 -27.75
N TYR A 12 -15.41 -28.47 -28.00
CA TYR A 12 -14.42 -28.17 -26.97
C TYR A 12 -14.95 -27.18 -25.92
N GLY A 13 -15.69 -26.15 -26.34
CA GLY A 13 -16.30 -25.15 -25.47
C GLY A 13 -17.32 -25.73 -24.49
N GLU A 14 -18.07 -26.75 -24.91
CA GLU A 14 -19.06 -27.43 -24.07
C GLU A 14 -18.46 -28.47 -23.11
N CYS A 15 -17.17 -28.81 -23.25
CA CYS A 15 -16.54 -29.83 -22.41
C CYS A 15 -16.42 -29.39 -20.95
N ALA A 16 -16.76 -30.31 -20.04
CA ALA A 16 -16.47 -30.17 -18.62
C ALA A 16 -14.97 -29.92 -18.37
N VAL A 17 -14.64 -29.16 -17.33
CA VAL A 17 -13.25 -28.78 -17.02
C VAL A 17 -12.34 -30.01 -16.85
N THR A 18 -12.86 -31.11 -16.31
CA THR A 18 -12.13 -32.37 -16.16
C THR A 18 -11.75 -33.00 -17.49
N VAL A 19 -12.61 -32.89 -18.52
CA VAL A 19 -12.29 -33.36 -19.88
C VAL A 19 -11.24 -32.45 -20.51
N ARG A 20 -11.37 -31.13 -20.33
CA ARG A 20 -10.40 -30.15 -20.82
C ARG A 20 -9.03 -30.34 -20.18
N GLN A 21 -8.96 -30.63 -18.88
CA GLN A 21 -7.72 -30.99 -18.17
C GLN A 21 -7.01 -32.18 -18.82
N GLN A 22 -7.74 -33.24 -19.18
CA GLN A 22 -7.17 -34.40 -19.88
C GLN A 22 -6.65 -34.07 -21.28
N ILE A 23 -7.26 -33.09 -21.95
CA ILE A 23 -6.77 -32.55 -23.22
C ILE A 23 -5.47 -31.77 -22.99
N TRP A 24 -5.47 -30.85 -22.02
CA TRP A 24 -4.34 -29.98 -21.67
C TRP A 24 -3.09 -30.77 -21.26
N LEU A 25 -3.25 -31.85 -20.50
CA LEU A 25 -2.16 -32.77 -20.15
C LEU A 25 -1.49 -33.40 -21.38
N LYS A 26 -2.19 -33.50 -22.51
CA LYS A 26 -1.66 -34.04 -23.78
C LYS A 26 -1.29 -32.96 -24.79
N ASN A 27 -1.68 -31.72 -24.55
CA ASN A 27 -1.50 -30.59 -25.45
C ASN A 27 -1.17 -29.33 -24.64
N GLY A 28 0.10 -29.21 -24.25
CA GLY A 28 0.60 -28.10 -23.43
C GLY A 28 0.54 -26.74 -24.13
N ASP A 29 0.63 -26.71 -25.46
CA ASP A 29 0.51 -25.46 -26.23
C ASP A 29 -0.91 -24.90 -26.16
N LEU A 30 -1.92 -25.77 -26.33
CA LEU A 30 -3.32 -25.38 -26.17
C LEU A 30 -3.60 -24.89 -24.74
N PHE A 31 -3.04 -25.55 -23.73
CA PHE A 31 -3.16 -25.08 -22.35
C PHE A 31 -2.55 -23.71 -22.15
N THR A 32 -1.34 -23.49 -22.67
CA THR A 32 -0.64 -22.19 -22.61
C THR A 32 -1.47 -21.08 -23.28
N GLN A 33 -2.04 -21.36 -24.45
CA GLN A 33 -2.94 -20.43 -25.15
C GLN A 33 -4.23 -20.14 -24.38
N THR A 34 -4.76 -21.13 -23.65
CA THR A 34 -5.98 -20.98 -22.83
C THR A 34 -5.70 -20.17 -21.55
N VAL A 35 -4.54 -20.37 -20.92
CA VAL A 35 -4.15 -19.69 -19.66
C VAL A 35 -3.74 -18.22 -19.90
N ALA A 36 -3.06 -17.93 -21.01
CA ALA A 36 -2.55 -16.60 -21.34
C ALA A 36 -3.58 -15.45 -21.20
N PRO A 37 -4.82 -15.54 -21.76
CA PRO A 37 -5.80 -14.49 -21.61
C PRO A 37 -6.25 -14.28 -20.15
N VAL A 38 -6.34 -15.36 -19.34
CA VAL A 38 -6.72 -15.26 -17.92
C VAL A 38 -5.64 -14.50 -17.13
N LEU A 39 -4.36 -14.79 -17.40
CA LEU A 39 -3.24 -14.04 -16.81
C LEU A 39 -3.26 -12.56 -17.24
N ALA A 40 -3.50 -12.28 -18.52
CA ALA A 40 -3.57 -10.91 -19.02
C ALA A 40 -4.71 -10.12 -18.36
N GLN A 41 -5.89 -10.72 -18.23
CA GLN A 41 -7.03 -10.12 -17.54
C GLN A 41 -6.74 -9.85 -16.06
N TYR A 42 -6.01 -10.72 -15.37
CA TYR A 42 -5.60 -10.48 -13.99
C TYR A 42 -4.74 -9.21 -13.87
N ILE A 43 -3.73 -9.07 -14.74
CA ILE A 43 -2.85 -7.90 -14.75
C ILE A 43 -3.65 -6.62 -15.06
N VAL A 44 -4.56 -6.68 -16.04
CA VAL A 44 -5.45 -5.55 -16.36
C VAL A 44 -6.33 -5.19 -15.17
N ALA A 45 -6.90 -6.17 -14.46
CA ALA A 45 -7.71 -5.94 -13.27
C ALA A 45 -6.93 -5.22 -12.16
N LYS A 46 -5.69 -5.64 -11.88
CA LYS A 46 -4.82 -4.96 -10.90
C LYS A 46 -4.44 -3.55 -11.34
N ARG A 47 -4.09 -3.35 -12.62
CA ARG A 47 -3.80 -2.01 -13.18
C ARG A 47 -5.00 -1.08 -13.08
N ASN A 48 -6.22 -1.58 -13.30
CA ASN A 48 -7.44 -0.78 -13.19
C ASN A 48 -7.67 -0.26 -11.77
N LEU A 49 -7.29 -1.03 -10.74
CA LEU A 49 -7.33 -0.55 -9.35
C LEU A 49 -6.35 0.61 -9.14
N GLU A 50 -5.15 0.53 -9.72
CA GLU A 50 -4.12 1.56 -9.61
C GLU A 50 -4.46 2.84 -10.38
N CYS A 51 -5.16 2.72 -11.51
CA CYS A 51 -5.53 3.81 -12.41
C CYS A 51 -6.92 4.40 -12.14
N ASN A 52 -7.59 4.01 -11.05
CA ASN A 52 -8.90 4.52 -10.71
C ASN A 52 -8.81 5.97 -10.17
N ILE A 53 -9.57 6.89 -10.79
CA ILE A 53 -9.64 8.30 -10.39
C ILE A 53 -10.73 8.59 -9.35
N ASP A 54 -11.68 7.66 -9.17
CA ASP A 54 -12.82 7.87 -8.29
C ASP A 54 -12.41 7.93 -6.81
N PRO A 55 -13.17 8.66 -5.97
CA PRO A 55 -12.91 8.74 -4.54
C PRO A 55 -13.12 7.37 -3.91
N SER A 56 -12.18 6.97 -3.06
CA SER A 56 -12.28 5.72 -2.29
C SER A 56 -11.80 5.96 -0.87
N THR A 57 -12.47 5.32 0.09
CA THR A 57 -12.03 5.29 1.50
C THR A 57 -10.90 4.28 1.74
N THR A 58 -10.70 3.37 0.79
CA THR A 58 -9.64 2.36 0.79
C THR A 58 -8.60 2.67 -0.30
N ASN A 59 -7.36 2.25 -0.05
CA ASN A 59 -6.25 2.20 -0.99
C ASN A 59 -6.02 0.76 -1.47
N PHE A 60 -5.13 0.60 -2.44
CA PHE A 60 -4.74 -0.69 -3.00
C PHE A 60 -4.49 -1.80 -1.94
N PHE A 61 -3.78 -1.50 -0.85
CA PHE A 61 -3.39 -2.50 0.16
C PHE A 61 -4.47 -2.84 1.21
N ASN A 62 -5.57 -2.09 1.24
CA ASN A 62 -6.69 -2.37 2.16
C ASN A 62 -8.05 -2.44 1.48
N ALA A 63 -8.12 -2.30 0.15
CA ALA A 63 -9.31 -2.51 -0.65
C ALA A 63 -9.71 -3.99 -0.70
N GLU A 64 -8.71 -4.89 -0.64
CA GLU A 64 -8.93 -6.34 -0.66
C GLU A 64 -8.33 -6.98 0.59
N THR A 65 -9.06 -7.94 1.17
CA THR A 65 -8.51 -8.85 2.18
C THR A 65 -7.73 -9.98 1.49
N THR A 66 -6.88 -10.69 2.24
CA THR A 66 -6.19 -11.88 1.72
C THR A 66 -7.17 -12.92 1.14
N LYS A 67 -8.35 -13.07 1.76
CA LYS A 67 -9.42 -13.95 1.28
C LYS A 67 -10.02 -13.47 -0.05
N THR A 68 -10.40 -12.19 -0.16
CA THR A 68 -11.04 -11.66 -1.37
C THR A 68 -10.09 -11.66 -2.57
N ARG A 69 -8.79 -11.45 -2.34
CA ARG A 69 -7.75 -11.57 -3.38
C ARG A 69 -7.77 -12.95 -4.05
N ARG A 70 -7.86 -14.01 -3.25
CA ARG A 70 -7.95 -15.40 -3.76
C ARG A 70 -9.25 -15.69 -4.50
N GLN A 71 -10.32 -14.96 -4.19
CA GLN A 71 -11.65 -15.12 -4.79
C GLN A 71 -11.81 -14.34 -6.10
N GLN A 72 -10.77 -13.66 -6.59
CA GLN A 72 -10.84 -12.99 -7.88
C GLN A 72 -11.16 -14.00 -9.00
N PRO A 73 -11.99 -13.64 -9.99
CA PRO A 73 -12.43 -14.56 -11.03
C PRO A 73 -11.28 -15.28 -11.74
N GLN A 74 -10.21 -14.55 -12.06
CA GLN A 74 -9.05 -15.09 -12.75
C GLN A 74 -8.28 -16.10 -11.89
N VAL A 75 -8.16 -15.85 -10.58
CA VAL A 75 -7.49 -16.79 -9.65
C VAL A 75 -8.32 -18.06 -9.53
N GLN A 76 -9.63 -17.93 -9.34
CA GLN A 76 -10.54 -19.07 -9.24
C GLN A 76 -10.60 -19.89 -10.52
N GLU A 77 -10.63 -19.23 -11.68
CA GLU A 77 -10.58 -19.88 -12.99
C GLU A 77 -9.29 -20.70 -13.15
N LEU A 78 -8.13 -20.11 -12.86
CA LEU A 78 -6.85 -20.82 -12.91
C LEU A 78 -6.80 -22.00 -11.93
N THR A 79 -7.29 -21.84 -10.69
CA THR A 79 -7.39 -22.95 -9.73
C THR A 79 -8.26 -24.08 -10.27
N GLN A 80 -9.39 -23.78 -10.91
CA GLN A 80 -10.24 -24.78 -11.55
C GLN A 80 -9.59 -25.43 -12.77
N MET A 81 -8.87 -24.65 -13.59
CA MET A 81 -8.14 -25.17 -14.75
C MET A 81 -7.06 -26.16 -14.33
N ILE A 82 -6.33 -25.88 -13.24
CA ILE A 82 -5.29 -26.75 -12.70
C ILE A 82 -5.88 -28.02 -12.07
N GLY A 83 -6.90 -27.87 -11.21
CA GLY A 83 -7.49 -28.99 -10.47
C GLY A 83 -6.45 -29.73 -9.62
N GLU A 84 -6.50 -31.06 -9.60
CA GLU A 84 -5.54 -31.91 -8.87
C GLU A 84 -4.28 -32.25 -9.66
N HIS A 85 -4.09 -31.68 -10.86
CA HIS A 85 -3.02 -32.07 -11.77
C HIS A 85 -1.74 -31.27 -11.57
N GLU A 86 -0.74 -31.90 -10.95
CA GLU A 86 0.62 -31.38 -10.71
C GLU A 86 1.26 -30.79 -11.98
N GLN A 87 1.20 -31.49 -13.11
CA GLN A 87 1.78 -31.03 -14.38
C GLN A 87 1.15 -29.72 -14.88
N LEU A 88 -0.16 -29.51 -14.65
CA LEU A 88 -0.82 -28.26 -15.04
C LEU A 88 -0.44 -27.12 -14.11
N TYR A 89 -0.27 -27.41 -12.81
CA TYR A 89 0.22 -26.43 -11.84
C TYR A 89 1.62 -25.94 -12.19
N GLU A 90 2.55 -26.87 -12.40
CA GLU A 90 3.93 -26.58 -12.83
C GLU A 90 3.93 -25.72 -14.09
N LYS A 91 3.10 -26.08 -15.08
CA LYS A 91 3.01 -25.32 -16.32
C LYS A 91 2.51 -23.88 -16.12
N VAL A 92 1.53 -23.66 -15.25
CA VAL A 92 1.07 -22.30 -14.91
C VAL A 92 2.18 -21.53 -14.19
N MET A 93 2.90 -22.16 -13.25
CA MET A 93 4.01 -21.53 -12.54
C MET A 93 5.16 -21.16 -13.47
N GLU A 94 5.50 -22.00 -14.45
CA GLU A 94 6.47 -21.70 -15.51
C GLU A 94 6.06 -20.44 -16.29
N ILE A 95 4.79 -20.35 -16.71
CA ILE A 95 4.29 -19.20 -17.47
C ILE A 95 4.37 -17.93 -16.62
N ILE A 96 3.93 -17.99 -15.35
CA ILE A 96 3.98 -16.84 -14.43
C ILE A 96 5.43 -16.38 -14.21
N LYS A 97 6.35 -17.32 -13.99
CA LYS A 97 7.79 -17.07 -13.78
C LYS A 97 8.41 -16.45 -15.04
N ALA A 98 8.11 -16.97 -16.23
CA ALA A 98 8.59 -16.44 -17.50
C ALA A 98 8.09 -15.01 -17.76
N ARG A 99 6.79 -14.75 -17.54
CA ARG A 99 6.21 -13.41 -17.71
C ARG A 99 6.75 -12.42 -16.69
N TYR A 100 7.03 -12.87 -15.47
CA TYR A 100 7.71 -12.04 -14.47
C TYR A 100 9.16 -11.72 -14.86
N ALA A 101 9.93 -12.70 -15.35
CA ALA A 101 11.28 -12.48 -15.83
C ALA A 101 11.33 -11.42 -16.95
N GLU A 102 10.40 -11.52 -17.91
CA GLU A 102 10.31 -10.62 -19.06
C GLU A 102 9.90 -9.19 -18.66
N THR A 103 8.95 -9.04 -17.74
CA THR A 103 8.30 -7.74 -17.48
C THR A 103 8.71 -7.06 -16.19
N GLY A 104 9.22 -7.80 -15.20
CA GLY A 104 9.44 -7.31 -13.84
C GLY A 104 8.17 -6.94 -13.08
N ASN A 105 6.97 -7.23 -13.61
CA ASN A 105 5.71 -6.81 -13.00
C ASN A 105 5.39 -7.61 -11.72
N ALA A 106 5.43 -6.93 -10.57
CA ALA A 106 5.19 -7.52 -9.25
C ALA A 106 3.81 -8.17 -9.09
N HIS A 107 2.82 -7.86 -9.93
CA HIS A 107 1.52 -8.54 -9.88
C HIS A 107 1.62 -10.02 -10.25
N PHE A 108 2.62 -10.47 -11.01
CA PHE A 108 2.86 -11.91 -11.22
C PHE A 108 3.29 -12.61 -9.94
N CYS A 109 4.06 -11.93 -9.08
CA CYS A 109 4.40 -12.42 -7.74
C CYS A 109 3.15 -12.52 -6.86
N SER A 110 2.28 -11.51 -6.92
CA SER A 110 0.98 -11.55 -6.24
C SER A 110 0.06 -12.65 -6.76
N LEU A 111 0.05 -12.91 -8.07
CA LEU A 111 -0.73 -14.00 -8.64
C LEU A 111 -0.22 -15.37 -8.18
N LYS A 112 1.10 -15.59 -8.14
CA LYS A 112 1.68 -16.82 -7.59
C LYS A 112 1.22 -17.03 -6.14
N MET A 113 1.34 -16.01 -5.30
CA MET A 113 0.91 -16.05 -3.90
C MET A 113 -0.59 -16.36 -3.77
N GLU A 114 -1.43 -15.70 -4.57
CA GLU A 114 -2.89 -15.88 -4.55
C GLU A 114 -3.30 -17.28 -5.02
N LEU A 115 -2.69 -17.81 -6.09
CA LEU A 115 -2.95 -19.16 -6.60
C LEU A 115 -2.54 -20.23 -5.60
N LEU A 116 -1.37 -20.09 -5.00
CA LEU A 116 -0.86 -21.07 -4.03
C LEU A 116 -1.76 -21.14 -2.79
N MET A 117 -2.20 -19.97 -2.31
CA MET A 117 -3.12 -19.92 -1.19
C MET A 117 -4.57 -20.30 -1.58
N ALA A 118 -4.99 -20.10 -2.84
CA ALA A 118 -6.28 -20.61 -3.33
C ALA A 118 -6.28 -22.14 -3.45
N ALA A 119 -5.18 -22.74 -3.92
CA ALA A 119 -5.00 -24.20 -3.94
C ALA A 119 -5.01 -24.79 -2.52
N HIS A 120 -4.37 -24.11 -1.56
CA HIS A 120 -4.46 -24.45 -0.13
C HIS A 120 -5.92 -24.43 0.35
N ASP A 121 -6.65 -23.36 0.09
CA ASP A 121 -8.05 -23.21 0.55
C ASP A 121 -8.98 -24.24 -0.12
N ALA A 122 -8.64 -24.71 -1.33
CA ALA A 122 -9.34 -25.77 -2.06
C ALA A 122 -8.89 -27.20 -1.68
N ASN A 123 -7.94 -27.36 -0.76
CA ASN A 123 -7.32 -28.64 -0.37
C ASN A 123 -6.66 -29.40 -1.54
N ILE A 124 -6.08 -28.67 -2.50
CA ILE A 124 -5.32 -29.26 -3.61
C ILE A 124 -3.89 -29.55 -3.12
N GLU A 125 -3.72 -30.72 -2.50
CA GLU A 125 -2.43 -31.14 -1.92
C GLU A 125 -1.34 -31.32 -2.96
N THR A 126 -1.69 -31.71 -4.19
CA THR A 126 -0.72 -31.90 -5.28
C THR A 126 0.04 -30.62 -5.61
N SER A 127 -0.65 -29.47 -5.63
CA SER A 127 -0.02 -28.16 -5.88
C SER A 127 0.76 -27.65 -4.67
N THR A 128 0.20 -27.76 -3.47
CA THR A 128 0.83 -27.21 -2.26
C THR A 128 2.05 -28.00 -1.79
N ARG A 129 2.07 -29.33 -2.01
CA ARG A 129 3.18 -30.19 -1.60
C ARG A 129 4.43 -29.97 -2.44
N ILE A 130 4.27 -29.68 -3.73
CA ILE A 130 5.39 -29.57 -4.67
C ILE A 130 5.96 -28.14 -4.73
N ASP A 131 5.17 -27.11 -4.41
CA ASP A 131 5.62 -25.72 -4.54
C ASP A 131 6.64 -25.35 -3.45
N PRO A 132 7.89 -24.99 -3.81
CA PRO A 132 8.92 -24.67 -2.83
C PRO A 132 8.61 -23.44 -1.97
N GLY A 133 7.77 -22.53 -2.48
CA GLY A 133 7.34 -21.30 -1.83
C GLY A 133 6.19 -21.47 -0.83
N TYR A 134 5.56 -22.65 -0.75
CA TYR A 134 4.33 -22.85 0.01
C TYR A 134 4.44 -22.55 1.50
N GLU A 135 5.47 -23.05 2.19
CA GLU A 135 5.63 -22.79 3.63
C GLU A 135 5.85 -21.31 3.93
N LEU A 136 6.62 -20.62 3.06
CA LEU A 136 6.82 -19.18 3.17
C LEU A 136 5.50 -18.43 2.92
N ALA A 137 4.78 -18.78 1.86
CA ALA A 137 3.49 -18.18 1.50
C ALA A 137 2.47 -18.32 2.63
N LYS A 138 2.33 -19.52 3.19
CA LYS A 138 1.44 -19.79 4.33
C LYS A 138 1.80 -18.94 5.56
N CYS A 139 3.09 -18.79 5.84
CA CYS A 139 3.55 -17.96 6.96
C CYS A 139 3.26 -16.47 6.72
N LEU A 140 3.59 -15.95 5.54
CA LEU A 140 3.42 -14.55 5.21
C LEU A 140 1.95 -14.15 5.04
N ASP A 141 1.09 -15.04 4.51
CA ASP A 141 -0.37 -14.82 4.45
C ASP A 141 -0.95 -14.60 5.85
N ALA A 142 -0.51 -15.40 6.83
CA ALA A 142 -0.91 -15.22 8.22
C ALA A 142 -0.46 -13.88 8.78
N CYS A 143 0.81 -13.51 8.55
CA CYS A 143 1.35 -12.21 8.98
C CYS A 143 0.57 -11.02 8.38
N VAL A 144 0.27 -11.05 7.08
CA VAL A 144 -0.47 -9.98 6.40
C VAL A 144 -1.91 -9.89 6.92
N ARG A 145 -2.57 -11.04 7.12
CA ARG A 145 -3.95 -11.10 7.65
C ARG A 145 -4.05 -10.56 9.07
N GLU A 146 -3.11 -10.94 9.93
CA GLU A 146 -3.10 -10.58 11.36
C GLU A 146 -2.44 -9.22 11.62
N ARG A 147 -1.74 -8.66 10.61
CA ARG A 147 -0.96 -7.41 10.69
C ARG A 147 0.03 -7.41 11.86
N HIS A 148 0.52 -8.59 12.19
CA HIS A 148 1.43 -8.83 13.29
C HIS A 148 2.34 -10.01 12.94
N MET A 149 3.50 -10.07 13.59
CA MET A 149 4.40 -11.21 13.53
C MET A 149 4.74 -11.62 14.95
N ASP A 150 4.26 -12.79 15.37
CA ASP A 150 4.57 -13.37 16.66
C ASP A 150 5.87 -14.22 16.58
N ASN A 151 6.30 -14.75 17.74
CA ASN A 151 7.52 -15.56 17.82
C ASN A 151 7.42 -16.89 17.07
N ASN A 152 6.21 -17.46 16.95
CA ASN A 152 6.00 -18.73 16.26
C ASN A 152 6.15 -18.54 14.75
N LEU A 153 5.50 -17.52 14.19
CA LEU A 153 5.62 -17.11 12.80
C LEU A 153 7.05 -16.70 12.48
N ALA A 154 7.72 -15.95 13.35
CA ALA A 154 9.13 -15.60 13.17
C ALA A 154 10.04 -16.83 13.11
N THR A 155 9.77 -17.86 13.93
CA THR A 155 10.55 -19.11 13.91
C THR A 155 10.33 -19.89 12.62
N ARG A 156 9.06 -20.00 12.15
CA ARG A 156 8.73 -20.65 10.87
C ARG A 156 9.36 -19.92 9.68
N LEU A 157 9.29 -18.59 9.68
CA LEU A 157 9.89 -17.74 8.66
C LEU A 157 11.40 -17.90 8.61
N ARG A 158 12.07 -17.95 9.77
CA ARG A 158 13.51 -18.23 9.85
C ARG A 158 13.85 -19.60 9.28
N SER A 159 13.10 -20.64 9.68
CA SER A 159 13.30 -21.99 9.16
C SER A 159 13.12 -22.08 7.65
N ALA A 160 12.19 -21.32 7.08
CA ALA A 160 11.96 -21.28 5.63
C ALA A 160 13.12 -20.62 4.87
N LEU A 161 13.75 -19.59 5.45
CA LEU A 161 14.90 -18.91 4.83
C LEU A 161 16.23 -19.64 5.00
N GLU A 162 16.41 -20.38 6.09
CA GLU A 162 17.66 -21.12 6.37
C GLU A 162 17.73 -22.46 5.63
N LYS A 163 16.62 -22.89 5.01
CA LYS A 163 16.61 -24.05 4.13
C LYS A 163 17.54 -23.80 2.95
N LYS A 164 18.46 -24.73 2.70
CA LYS A 164 19.27 -24.71 1.48
C LYS A 164 18.34 -25.04 0.30
N LEU A 165 18.15 -24.07 -0.58
CA LEU A 165 17.29 -24.16 -1.75
C LEU A 165 18.14 -24.24 -3.01
N GLU A 166 17.70 -25.03 -3.97
CA GLU A 166 18.25 -24.97 -5.33
C GLU A 166 17.88 -23.64 -6.00
N PRO A 167 18.62 -23.16 -7.01
CA PRO A 167 18.38 -21.85 -7.62
C PRO A 167 16.94 -21.65 -8.13
N GLU A 168 16.33 -22.72 -8.66
CA GLU A 168 14.95 -22.69 -9.13
C GLU A 168 13.95 -22.55 -7.98
N GLU A 169 14.13 -23.31 -6.90
CA GLU A 169 13.31 -23.20 -5.69
C GLU A 169 13.44 -21.82 -5.04
N LEU A 170 14.66 -21.26 -5.03
CA LEU A 170 14.92 -19.93 -4.50
C LEU A 170 14.15 -18.86 -5.29
N ALA A 171 14.01 -19.01 -6.60
CA ALA A 171 13.22 -18.11 -7.43
C ALA A 171 11.73 -18.12 -7.02
N ASP A 172 11.16 -19.29 -6.78
CA ASP A 172 9.77 -19.43 -6.34
C ASP A 172 9.54 -18.79 -4.96
N VAL A 173 10.46 -19.01 -4.02
CA VAL A 173 10.42 -18.40 -2.69
C VAL A 173 10.61 -16.88 -2.77
N ALA A 174 11.49 -16.38 -3.63
CA ALA A 174 11.72 -14.96 -3.82
C ALA A 174 10.49 -14.24 -4.41
N MET A 175 9.81 -14.86 -5.37
CA MET A 175 8.55 -14.34 -5.91
C MET A 175 7.48 -14.23 -4.82
N VAL A 176 7.35 -15.22 -3.93
CA VAL A 176 6.43 -15.15 -2.79
C VAL A 176 6.76 -13.97 -1.87
N ALA A 177 8.05 -13.76 -1.56
CA ALA A 177 8.50 -12.63 -0.76
C ALA A 177 8.26 -11.26 -1.43
N TRP A 178 8.11 -11.23 -2.76
CA TRP A 178 7.84 -10.03 -3.56
C TRP A 178 6.35 -9.79 -3.85
N ASP A 179 5.44 -10.54 -3.22
CA ASP A 179 4.02 -10.16 -3.22
C ASP A 179 3.84 -8.72 -2.68
N THR A 180 3.04 -7.91 -3.38
CA THR A 180 2.95 -6.47 -3.07
C THR A 180 2.41 -6.19 -1.67
N HIS A 181 1.49 -7.03 -1.16
CA HIS A 181 0.93 -6.87 0.19
C HIS A 181 1.90 -7.37 1.26
N VAL A 182 2.66 -8.43 0.98
CA VAL A 182 3.78 -8.87 1.83
C VAL A 182 4.79 -7.75 1.96
N VAL A 183 5.27 -7.17 0.85
CA VAL A 183 6.26 -6.09 0.88
C VAL A 183 5.76 -4.88 1.69
N HIS A 184 4.51 -4.47 1.47
CA HIS A 184 3.88 -3.40 2.25
C HIS A 184 3.86 -3.72 3.75
N PHE A 185 3.42 -4.92 4.12
CA PHE A 185 3.40 -5.38 5.51
C PHE A 185 4.80 -5.37 6.14
N LEU A 186 5.79 -5.94 5.46
CA LEU A 186 7.18 -6.00 5.94
C LEU A 186 7.71 -4.59 6.20
N CYS A 187 7.53 -3.67 5.26
CA CYS A 187 7.99 -2.29 5.41
C CYS A 187 7.30 -1.57 6.57
N SER A 188 5.97 -1.70 6.70
CA SER A 188 5.22 -1.12 7.82
C SER A 188 5.67 -1.66 9.18
N ILE A 189 5.92 -2.97 9.30
CA ILE A 189 6.42 -3.54 10.56
C ILE A 189 7.86 -3.13 10.83
N ILE A 190 8.74 -3.09 9.83
CA ILE A 190 10.13 -2.66 10.03
C ILE A 190 10.19 -1.20 10.48
N VAL A 191 9.45 -0.29 9.83
CA VAL A 191 9.37 1.12 10.21
C VAL A 191 8.79 1.28 11.62
N LYS A 192 7.74 0.53 11.94
CA LYS A 192 7.19 0.50 13.30
C LYS A 192 8.22 0.00 14.32
N LEU A 193 8.97 -1.05 14.02
CA LEU A 193 10.03 -1.55 14.90
C LEU A 193 11.14 -0.50 15.07
N LEU A 194 11.54 0.22 14.02
CA LEU A 194 12.53 1.31 14.14
C LEU A 194 12.03 2.43 15.06
N ARG A 195 10.73 2.72 15.01
CA ARG A 195 10.05 3.72 15.85
C ARG A 195 9.97 3.30 17.32
N ASP A 196 9.64 2.04 17.56
CA ASP A 196 9.33 1.51 18.89
C ASP A 196 10.56 0.88 19.59
N SER A 197 11.66 0.65 18.88
CA SER A 197 12.82 -0.09 19.40
C SER A 197 13.64 0.72 20.39
N SER A 198 13.91 0.11 21.55
CA SER A 198 14.92 0.55 22.51
C SER A 198 16.31 -0.06 22.25
N ALA A 199 16.40 -1.04 21.35
CA ALA A 199 17.64 -1.72 20.98
C ALA A 199 18.17 -1.23 19.62
N LEU A 200 19.47 -1.42 19.38
CA LEU A 200 20.05 -1.12 18.07
C LEU A 200 19.47 -2.05 17.00
N PRO A 201 19.23 -1.57 15.77
CA PRO A 201 18.68 -2.38 14.66
C PRO A 201 19.43 -3.70 14.43
N ARG A 202 20.76 -3.66 14.56
CA ARG A 202 21.63 -4.83 14.39
C ARG A 202 21.48 -5.87 15.49
N ASP A 203 20.96 -5.53 16.67
CA ASP A 203 20.81 -6.46 17.80
C ASP A 203 19.40 -7.09 17.81
N SER A 204 18.48 -6.56 16.99
CA SER A 204 17.11 -7.08 16.86
C SER A 204 17.03 -8.21 15.82
N GLN A 205 16.98 -9.45 16.31
CA GLN A 205 16.84 -10.64 15.45
C GLN A 205 15.58 -10.60 14.57
N SER A 206 14.47 -10.07 15.09
CA SER A 206 13.22 -9.93 14.34
C SER A 206 13.38 -8.94 13.19
N MET A 207 14.05 -7.81 13.42
CA MET A 207 14.31 -6.82 12.37
C MET A 207 15.24 -7.39 11.29
N GLN A 208 16.31 -8.09 11.70
CA GLN A 208 17.19 -8.77 10.75
C GLN A 208 16.44 -9.78 9.88
N LEU A 209 15.55 -10.58 10.47
CA LEU A 209 14.76 -11.56 9.75
C LEU A 209 13.85 -10.89 8.70
N LEU A 210 13.07 -9.88 9.10
CA LEU A 210 12.16 -9.16 8.21
C LEU A 210 12.90 -8.52 7.04
N ILE A 211 14.06 -7.93 7.29
CA ILE A 211 14.88 -7.28 6.27
C ILE A 211 15.47 -8.31 5.30
N LYS A 212 15.85 -9.50 5.77
CA LYS A 212 16.30 -10.59 4.90
C LYS A 212 15.19 -11.06 3.95
N VAL A 213 13.95 -11.18 4.44
CA VAL A 213 12.79 -11.50 3.57
C VAL A 213 12.55 -10.38 2.56
N LEU A 214 12.59 -9.13 3.02
CA LEU A 214 12.42 -7.97 2.14
C LEU A 214 13.49 -7.93 1.04
N ALA A 215 14.75 -8.19 1.39
CA ALA A 215 15.86 -8.27 0.46
C ALA A 215 15.74 -9.44 -0.52
N LEU A 216 15.21 -10.58 -0.06
CA LEU A 216 14.90 -11.71 -0.92
C LEU A 216 13.86 -11.32 -1.99
N GLY A 217 12.75 -10.71 -1.57
CA GLY A 217 11.75 -10.20 -2.48
C GLY A 217 12.31 -9.13 -3.43
N ALA A 218 13.05 -8.16 -2.90
CA ALA A 218 13.59 -7.04 -3.68
C ALA A 218 14.59 -7.44 -4.77
N ASN A 219 15.21 -8.61 -4.63
CA ASN A 219 16.08 -9.19 -5.65
C ASN A 219 15.39 -10.28 -6.49
N SER A 220 14.09 -10.53 -6.30
CA SER A 220 13.36 -11.63 -6.96
C SER A 220 13.44 -11.56 -8.49
N HIS A 221 13.28 -10.38 -9.09
CA HIS A 221 13.40 -10.23 -10.54
C HIS A 221 14.78 -10.66 -11.06
N LYS A 222 15.85 -10.28 -10.35
CA LYS A 222 17.22 -10.69 -10.69
C LYS A 222 17.43 -12.20 -10.48
N ILE A 223 16.90 -12.74 -9.39
CA ILE A 223 16.97 -14.18 -9.07
C ILE A 223 16.29 -15.00 -10.16
N VAL A 224 15.10 -14.58 -10.61
CA VAL A 224 14.32 -15.26 -11.64
C VAL A 224 14.97 -15.12 -13.01
N SER A 225 15.46 -13.93 -13.36
CA SER A 225 15.96 -13.64 -14.72
C SER A 225 17.42 -14.06 -14.93
N SER A 226 18.22 -14.17 -13.87
CA SER A 226 19.66 -14.43 -13.95
C SER A 226 20.15 -15.22 -12.73
N PRO A 227 19.70 -16.47 -12.58
CA PRO A 227 19.96 -17.28 -11.38
C PRO A 227 21.44 -17.56 -11.13
N GLU A 228 22.28 -17.51 -12.17
CA GLU A 228 23.73 -17.70 -12.05
C GLU A 228 24.45 -16.52 -11.36
N THR A 229 23.79 -15.36 -11.26
CA THR A 229 24.39 -14.11 -10.75
C THR A 229 23.93 -13.73 -9.34
N ILE A 230 23.29 -14.68 -8.64
CA ILE A 230 22.74 -14.46 -7.31
C ILE A 230 23.91 -14.32 -6.32
N PRO A 231 24.02 -13.18 -5.62
CA PRO A 231 25.06 -13.01 -4.62
C PRO A 231 24.80 -13.93 -3.42
N SER A 232 25.88 -14.43 -2.81
CA SER A 232 25.81 -15.28 -1.61
C SER A 232 25.10 -14.61 -0.43
N ASN A 233 25.16 -13.29 -0.36
CA ASN A 233 24.38 -12.46 0.56
C ASN A 233 23.52 -11.48 -0.23
N LEU A 234 22.20 -11.56 -0.07
CA LEU A 234 21.24 -10.66 -0.72
C LEU A 234 21.21 -9.26 -0.09
N ILE A 235 21.79 -9.11 1.10
CA ILE A 235 21.92 -7.84 1.80
C ILE A 235 23.24 -7.78 2.57
N ASP A 236 23.92 -6.65 2.48
CA ASP A 236 25.22 -6.42 3.12
C ASP A 236 25.04 -6.01 4.61
N ALA A 237 25.98 -6.41 5.46
CA ALA A 237 26.09 -5.99 6.86
C ALA A 237 26.15 -4.46 7.02
N ILE A 238 26.65 -3.72 6.03
CA ILE A 238 26.63 -2.25 6.05
C ILE A 238 25.20 -1.68 6.10
N PHE A 239 24.20 -2.40 5.59
CA PHE A 239 22.80 -2.00 5.69
C PHE A 239 22.35 -1.92 7.17
N PHE A 240 22.72 -2.91 7.98
CA PHE A 240 22.37 -2.99 9.40
C PHE A 240 23.19 -2.06 10.29
N THR A 241 24.40 -1.71 9.87
CA THR A 241 25.36 -0.94 10.67
C THR A 241 25.46 0.53 10.27
N LYS A 242 25.03 0.90 9.06
CA LYS A 242 25.05 2.28 8.56
C LYS A 242 23.65 2.79 8.20
N PHE A 243 22.94 2.12 7.29
CA PHE A 243 21.65 2.61 6.82
C PHE A 243 20.58 2.60 7.91
N LEU A 244 20.28 1.43 8.50
CA LEU A 244 19.22 1.32 9.51
C LEU A 244 19.45 2.20 10.74
N PRO A 245 20.66 2.32 11.31
CA PRO A 245 20.88 3.24 12.43
C PRO A 245 20.69 4.69 12.02
N THR A 246 21.07 5.06 10.79
CA THR A 246 20.87 6.42 10.27
C THR A 246 19.39 6.74 10.09
N LEU A 247 18.62 5.85 9.46
CA LEU A 247 17.18 5.97 9.33
C LEU A 247 16.52 5.98 10.73
N GLY A 248 16.89 5.05 11.61
CA GLY A 248 16.38 4.96 12.97
C GLY A 248 16.58 6.23 13.78
N LYS A 249 17.77 6.88 13.69
CA LYS A 249 18.01 8.19 14.29
C LYS A 249 16.98 9.22 13.81
N MET A 250 16.76 9.29 12.49
CA MET A 250 15.78 10.21 11.92
C MET A 250 14.35 9.91 12.40
N VAL A 251 13.97 8.63 12.47
CA VAL A 251 12.65 8.21 12.99
C VAL A 251 12.47 8.62 14.45
N VAL A 252 13.49 8.42 15.29
CA VAL A 252 13.43 8.81 16.72
C VAL A 252 13.32 10.32 16.87
N GLU A 253 14.08 11.09 16.07
CA GLU A 253 13.93 12.54 16.00
C GLU A 253 12.49 12.96 15.64
N ASP A 254 11.87 12.30 14.65
CA ASP A 254 10.46 12.55 14.28
C ASP A 254 9.52 12.28 15.45
N VAL A 255 9.68 11.16 16.14
CA VAL A 255 8.86 10.79 17.31
C VAL A 255 9.00 11.83 18.42
N MET A 256 10.24 12.21 18.76
CA MET A 256 10.49 13.22 19.79
C MET A 256 9.82 14.55 19.43
N ARG A 257 9.97 15.05 18.20
CA ARG A 257 9.32 16.31 17.79
C ARG A 257 7.81 16.24 17.88
N ILE A 258 7.20 15.11 17.52
CA ILE A 258 5.74 14.90 17.61
C ILE A 258 5.29 14.88 19.08
N GLU A 259 6.01 14.23 19.98
CA GLU A 259 5.66 14.20 21.41
C GLU A 259 5.85 15.56 22.09
N ILE A 260 6.93 16.28 21.76
CA ILE A 260 7.14 17.66 22.22
C ILE A 260 5.98 18.57 21.78
N ALA A 261 5.56 18.46 20.51
CA ALA A 261 4.44 19.25 19.99
C ALA A 261 3.11 18.97 20.72
N LYS A 262 2.93 17.77 21.29
CA LYS A 262 1.75 17.43 22.10
C LYS A 262 1.83 17.93 23.54
N GLY A 263 2.98 18.47 23.96
CA GLY A 263 3.23 18.88 25.34
C GLY A 263 3.32 17.69 26.32
N THR A 264 3.58 16.47 25.82
CA THR A 264 3.70 15.26 26.66
C THR A 264 5.07 15.13 27.31
N MET A 265 6.06 15.93 26.90
CA MET A 265 7.42 15.93 27.42
C MET A 265 7.81 17.34 27.88
N ASP A 266 8.28 17.46 29.12
CA ASP A 266 8.93 18.66 29.63
C ASP A 266 10.41 18.58 29.25
N VAL A 267 10.86 19.44 28.33
CA VAL A 267 12.19 19.32 27.72
C VAL A 267 12.99 20.60 27.90
N SER A 268 14.25 20.43 28.33
CA SER A 268 15.28 21.47 28.40
C SER A 268 15.38 22.26 27.09
N GLU A 269 15.74 23.55 27.16
CA GLU A 269 15.96 24.44 26.00
C GLU A 269 16.94 23.85 24.94
N GLU A 270 17.80 22.90 25.33
CA GLU A 270 18.72 22.17 24.43
C GLU A 270 17.99 21.31 23.37
N PHE A 271 16.77 20.86 23.65
CA PHE A 271 15.96 20.03 22.76
C PHE A 271 14.89 20.84 22.01
N SER A 272 15.31 21.98 21.45
CA SER A 272 14.44 22.77 20.57
C SER A 272 13.99 21.94 19.34
N HIS A 273 12.82 22.27 18.78
CA HIS A 273 12.32 21.69 17.53
C HIS A 273 13.33 21.76 16.37
N SER A 274 14.25 22.72 16.38
CA SER A 274 15.28 22.89 15.35
C SER A 274 16.46 21.93 15.52
N THR A 275 16.80 21.56 16.76
CA THR A 275 17.92 20.65 17.06
C THR A 275 17.58 19.20 16.70
N LEU A 276 16.30 18.84 16.77
CA LEU A 276 15.79 17.49 16.49
C LEU A 276 15.43 17.27 15.02
N LEU A 277 15.99 18.02 14.07
CA LEU A 277 15.73 17.86 12.65
C LEU A 277 17.04 17.77 11.88
N SER A 278 17.74 16.63 12.03
CA SER A 278 18.92 16.36 11.20
C SER A 278 18.52 16.29 9.73
N GLU A 279 19.33 16.86 8.83
CA GLU A 279 19.16 16.62 7.39
C GLU A 279 19.40 15.14 7.05
N ALA A 280 18.88 14.70 5.91
CA ALA A 280 19.11 13.36 5.37
C ALA A 280 20.60 13.18 5.05
N PRO A 281 21.34 12.30 5.76
CA PRO A 281 22.78 12.19 5.53
C PRO A 281 23.08 11.56 4.16
N ASP A 282 24.16 11.99 3.50
CA ASP A 282 24.59 11.46 2.19
C ASP A 282 24.73 9.94 2.18
N VAL A 283 25.17 9.37 3.30
CA VAL A 283 25.25 7.92 3.50
C VAL A 283 23.88 7.27 3.31
N ALA A 284 22.83 7.80 3.95
CA ALA A 284 21.47 7.28 3.79
C ALA A 284 21.00 7.44 2.34
N MET A 285 21.28 8.59 1.73
CA MET A 285 20.89 8.87 0.35
C MET A 285 21.57 7.95 -0.68
N THR A 286 22.80 7.54 -0.41
CA THR A 286 23.50 6.55 -1.23
C THR A 286 22.77 5.20 -1.24
N PHE A 287 22.31 4.74 -0.07
CA PHE A 287 21.49 3.53 0.03
C PHE A 287 20.13 3.71 -0.64
N VAL A 288 19.45 4.83 -0.41
CA VAL A 288 18.14 5.09 -1.01
C VAL A 288 18.21 5.01 -2.54
N LYS A 289 19.25 5.56 -3.17
CA LYS A 289 19.46 5.50 -4.62
C LYS A 289 19.81 4.10 -5.13
N ALA A 290 20.62 3.36 -4.36
CA ALA A 290 21.26 2.13 -4.83
C ALA A 290 20.53 0.84 -4.39
N ASP A 291 19.73 0.87 -3.33
CA ASP A 291 19.14 -0.30 -2.70
C ASP A 291 17.61 -0.19 -2.62
N MET A 292 16.92 -1.23 -3.10
CA MET A 292 15.46 -1.23 -3.18
C MET A 292 14.79 -1.34 -1.80
N CYS A 293 15.39 -2.09 -0.86
CA CYS A 293 14.90 -2.15 0.52
C CYS A 293 14.99 -0.77 1.18
N ALA A 294 16.12 -0.06 0.99
CA ALA A 294 16.28 1.28 1.51
C ALA A 294 15.23 2.25 0.96
N SER A 295 14.98 2.21 -0.36
CA SER A 295 13.92 3.01 -1.00
C SER A 295 12.53 2.70 -0.47
N LEU A 296 12.20 1.42 -0.32
CA LEU A 296 10.91 0.98 0.22
C LEU A 296 10.70 1.46 1.66
N LEU A 297 11.72 1.33 2.52
CA LEU A 297 11.65 1.80 3.91
C LEU A 297 11.56 3.33 3.99
N TRP A 298 12.29 4.05 3.14
CA TRP A 298 12.21 5.52 3.04
C TRP A 298 10.81 5.98 2.66
N LEU A 299 10.22 5.38 1.62
CA LEU A 299 8.86 5.66 1.19
C LEU A 299 7.85 5.41 2.33
N HIS A 300 7.94 4.26 3.00
CA HIS A 300 6.99 3.94 4.07
C HIS A 300 7.13 4.88 5.27
N GLN A 301 8.35 5.27 5.64
CA GLN A 301 8.56 6.27 6.68
C GLN A 301 7.97 7.64 6.28
N MET A 302 8.22 8.10 5.05
CA MET A 302 7.64 9.33 4.52
C MET A 302 6.11 9.29 4.57
N ILE A 303 5.51 8.16 4.20
CA ILE A 303 4.06 7.99 4.22
C ILE A 303 3.49 8.07 5.65
N GLU A 304 4.19 7.53 6.65
CA GLU A 304 3.77 7.64 8.05
C GLU A 304 3.87 9.08 8.60
N MET A 305 4.61 9.94 7.92
CA MET A 305 4.74 11.38 8.22
C MET A 305 3.66 12.22 7.54
N PHE A 306 2.80 11.66 6.67
CA PHE A 306 1.67 12.42 6.15
C PHE A 306 0.81 12.93 7.31
N PRO A 307 0.45 14.23 7.29
CA PRO A 307 -0.46 14.80 8.26
C PRO A 307 -1.78 14.01 8.32
N ASN A 308 -2.26 13.77 9.54
CA ASN A 308 -3.58 13.21 9.77
C ASN A 308 -4.19 13.83 11.02
N LYS A 309 -5.52 13.76 11.11
CA LYS A 309 -6.32 14.35 12.19
C LYS A 309 -5.85 14.00 13.61
N LYS A 310 -5.09 12.92 13.81
CA LYS A 310 -4.64 12.44 15.12
C LYS A 310 -3.20 12.87 15.47
N ARG A 311 -2.37 13.22 14.49
CA ARG A 311 -0.91 13.36 14.68
C ARG A 311 -0.40 14.81 14.61
N GLY A 312 -1.25 15.77 14.26
CA GLY A 312 -0.81 17.16 14.01
C GLY A 312 0.06 17.25 12.76
N VAL A 313 0.39 18.48 12.32
CA VAL A 313 1.14 18.73 11.08
C VAL A 313 2.62 18.98 11.41
N ASP A 314 3.49 17.98 11.21
CA ASP A 314 4.96 18.17 11.22
C ASP A 314 5.48 18.30 9.78
N MET A 315 5.27 19.48 9.19
CA MET A 315 5.66 19.73 7.80
C MET A 315 7.17 19.64 7.58
N ARG A 316 7.97 20.04 8.58
CA ARG A 316 9.43 20.02 8.47
C ARG A 316 9.97 18.59 8.43
N GLY A 317 9.45 17.73 9.32
CA GLY A 317 9.75 16.31 9.33
C GLY A 317 9.34 15.62 8.03
N PHE A 318 8.13 15.93 7.55
CA PHE A 318 7.64 15.44 6.26
C PHE A 318 8.56 15.82 5.09
N LEU A 319 8.90 17.11 4.98
CA LEU A 319 9.74 17.64 3.90
C LEU A 319 11.14 17.05 3.86
N ARG A 320 11.69 16.63 5.00
CA ARG A 320 12.99 15.93 5.07
C ARG A 320 13.02 14.68 4.20
N TYR A 321 11.92 13.91 4.15
CA TYR A 321 11.83 12.73 3.30
C TYR A 321 11.32 13.06 1.90
N ALA A 322 10.32 13.94 1.80
CA ALA A 322 9.64 14.24 0.54
C ALA A 322 10.58 14.80 -0.54
N ARG A 323 11.59 15.61 -0.14
CA ARG A 323 12.56 16.21 -1.08
C ARG A 323 13.35 15.18 -1.90
N HIS A 324 13.52 13.98 -1.36
CA HIS A 324 14.32 12.92 -1.95
C HIS A 324 13.49 11.84 -2.66
N MET A 325 12.18 12.05 -2.83
CA MET A 325 11.29 11.04 -3.43
C MET A 325 11.61 10.73 -4.89
N HIS A 326 12.16 11.70 -5.63
CA HIS A 326 12.63 11.51 -7.00
C HIS A 326 13.92 10.68 -7.09
N GLU A 327 14.64 10.50 -5.98
CA GLU A 327 15.92 9.76 -5.90
C GLU A 327 15.72 8.28 -5.53
N LEU A 328 14.48 7.84 -5.26
CA LEU A 328 14.21 6.46 -4.92
C LEU A 328 14.54 5.52 -6.09
N ARG A 329 15.24 4.43 -5.78
CA ARG A 329 15.58 3.38 -6.74
C ARG A 329 14.33 2.87 -7.45
N GLY A 330 14.44 2.73 -8.77
CA GLY A 330 13.38 2.16 -9.61
C GLY A 330 12.11 3.01 -9.69
N LYS A 331 12.20 4.32 -9.40
CA LYS A 331 11.06 5.26 -9.46
C LYS A 331 9.85 4.79 -8.66
N LEU A 332 10.11 4.10 -7.54
CA LEU A 332 9.11 3.49 -6.67
C LEU A 332 7.96 4.43 -6.27
N ALA A 333 8.26 5.72 -6.11
CA ALA A 333 7.31 6.74 -5.70
C ALA A 333 6.21 7.03 -6.73
N VAL A 334 6.40 6.67 -7.99
CA VAL A 334 5.44 6.91 -9.09
C VAL A 334 5.03 5.64 -9.83
N HIS A 335 5.62 4.50 -9.47
CA HIS A 335 5.42 3.23 -10.15
C HIS A 335 4.56 2.25 -9.32
N GLY A 336 3.70 1.51 -10.02
CA GLY A 336 2.91 0.39 -9.48
C GLY A 336 2.08 0.73 -8.23
N PRO A 337 1.90 -0.24 -7.31
CA PRO A 337 0.99 -0.07 -6.17
C PRO A 337 1.49 0.93 -5.14
N TRP A 338 2.81 1.15 -5.07
CA TRP A 338 3.44 2.09 -4.14
C TRP A 338 3.20 3.55 -4.54
N GLY A 339 3.29 3.86 -5.84
CA GLY A 339 2.87 5.16 -6.37
C GLY A 339 1.39 5.42 -6.05
N HIS A 340 0.50 4.48 -6.36
CA HIS A 340 -0.91 4.63 -6.02
C HIS A 340 -1.16 4.86 -4.51
N PHE A 341 -0.45 4.13 -3.64
CA PHE A 341 -0.55 4.30 -2.20
C PHE A 341 -0.09 5.68 -1.72
N LEU A 342 1.02 6.19 -2.26
CA LEU A 342 1.49 7.55 -2.01
C LEU A 342 0.42 8.59 -2.39
N ILE A 343 -0.14 8.48 -3.59
CA ILE A 343 -1.16 9.43 -4.08
C ILE A 343 -2.42 9.38 -3.24
N HIS A 344 -2.89 8.19 -2.86
CA HIS A 344 -4.04 8.07 -1.97
C HIS A 344 -3.80 8.75 -0.62
N ARG A 345 -2.60 8.59 -0.04
CA ARG A 345 -2.23 9.23 1.24
C ARG A 345 -2.08 10.74 1.11
N MET A 346 -1.51 11.21 0.02
CA MET A 346 -1.40 12.63 -0.30
C MET A 346 -2.77 13.29 -0.45
N ILE A 347 -3.70 12.67 -1.20
CA ILE A 347 -5.07 13.17 -1.34
C ILE A 347 -5.76 13.26 0.03
N SER A 348 -5.67 12.20 0.84
CA SER A 348 -6.26 12.22 2.17
C SER A 348 -5.69 13.35 3.04
N ALA A 349 -4.37 13.56 3.00
CA ALA A 349 -3.71 14.62 3.77
C ALA A 349 -4.05 16.03 3.24
N ALA A 350 -4.19 16.19 1.92
CA ALA A 350 -4.58 17.45 1.29
C ALA A 350 -6.01 17.85 1.66
N ILE A 351 -6.93 16.87 1.70
CA ILE A 351 -8.32 17.12 2.12
C ILE A 351 -8.38 17.52 3.60
N SER A 352 -7.62 16.86 4.48
CA SER A 352 -7.74 17.10 5.92
C SER A 352 -6.91 18.29 6.42
N GLU A 353 -5.70 18.49 5.89
CA GLU A 353 -4.70 19.42 6.44
C GLU A 353 -4.15 20.40 5.38
N GLY A 354 -4.64 20.36 4.14
CA GLY A 354 -4.25 21.32 3.11
C GLY A 354 -2.78 21.23 2.66
N ILE A 355 -2.13 20.07 2.73
CA ILE A 355 -0.69 19.92 2.44
C ILE A 355 -0.24 20.49 1.07
N LEU A 356 -1.10 20.42 0.05
CA LEU A 356 -0.81 20.93 -1.30
C LEU A 356 -1.05 22.43 -1.47
N ALA A 357 -1.57 23.12 -0.45
CA ALA A 357 -1.63 24.58 -0.44
C ALA A 357 -0.24 25.20 -0.18
N ASP A 358 0.69 24.45 0.44
CA ASP A 358 2.08 24.85 0.59
C ASP A 358 2.83 24.68 -0.75
N ASP A 359 3.39 25.77 -1.27
CA ASP A 359 4.05 25.78 -2.59
C ASP A 359 5.32 24.90 -2.63
N ALA A 360 6.02 24.73 -1.51
CA ALA A 360 7.17 23.84 -1.47
C ALA A 360 6.73 22.37 -1.62
N CYS A 361 5.64 21.97 -0.94
CA CYS A 361 5.04 20.65 -1.07
C CYS A 361 4.49 20.42 -2.47
N PHE A 362 3.75 21.39 -3.03
CA PHE A 362 3.23 21.31 -4.40
C PHE A 362 4.37 21.09 -5.40
N ARG A 363 5.43 21.91 -5.35
CA ARG A 363 6.58 21.78 -6.25
C ARG A 363 7.30 20.43 -6.12
N ILE A 364 7.44 19.90 -4.91
CA ILE A 364 8.11 18.63 -4.67
C ILE A 364 7.25 17.45 -5.16
N LEU A 365 5.97 17.42 -4.79
CA LEU A 365 5.09 16.26 -4.99
C LEU A 365 4.39 16.26 -6.35
N ILE A 366 4.12 17.42 -6.92
CA ILE A 366 3.45 17.54 -8.21
C ILE A 366 4.49 17.78 -9.31
N ASP A 367 5.18 18.92 -9.28
CA ASP A 367 6.07 19.30 -10.39
C ASP A 367 7.24 18.32 -10.53
N ARG A 368 8.04 18.14 -9.47
CA ARG A 368 9.25 17.30 -9.54
C ARG A 368 8.95 15.81 -9.54
N LEU A 369 7.97 15.37 -8.76
CA LEU A 369 7.72 13.94 -8.63
C LEU A 369 6.83 13.42 -9.77
N LEU A 370 5.71 14.08 -10.08
CA LEU A 370 4.74 13.58 -11.04
C LEU A 370 4.97 14.16 -12.43
N ILE A 371 5.00 15.49 -12.60
CA ILE A 371 5.10 16.10 -13.93
C ILE A 371 6.39 15.71 -14.65
N GLU A 372 7.56 15.73 -13.97
CA GLU A 372 8.82 15.26 -14.57
C GLU A 372 8.78 13.79 -15.00
N ASN A 373 7.94 12.95 -14.37
CA ASN A 373 7.79 11.53 -14.71
C ASN A 373 6.57 11.23 -15.62
N LEU A 374 5.82 12.25 -16.06
CA LEU A 374 4.56 12.09 -16.78
C LEU A 374 4.69 11.27 -18.07
N LYS A 375 5.78 11.48 -18.82
CA LYS A 375 6.04 10.80 -20.10
C LYS A 375 6.71 9.44 -19.92
N GLU A 376 7.38 9.23 -18.79
CA GLU A 376 8.17 8.03 -18.54
C GLU A 376 7.35 6.93 -17.86
N GLU A 377 6.40 7.31 -17.01
CA GLU A 377 5.61 6.38 -16.21
C GLU A 377 4.12 6.43 -16.57
N PRO A 378 3.54 5.36 -17.16
CA PRO A 378 2.23 5.40 -17.80
C PRO A 378 1.06 5.63 -16.83
N ASN A 379 1.27 5.38 -15.52
CA ASN A 379 0.24 5.54 -14.49
C ASN A 379 0.17 6.98 -13.95
N VAL A 380 1.21 7.80 -14.16
CA VAL A 380 1.29 9.15 -13.59
C VAL A 380 0.18 10.05 -14.10
N LYS A 381 -0.20 9.93 -15.38
CA LYS A 381 -1.34 10.66 -15.95
C LYS A 381 -2.65 10.41 -15.19
N TYR A 382 -2.89 9.18 -14.75
CA TYR A 382 -4.08 8.82 -13.96
C TYR A 382 -3.96 9.34 -12.53
N HIS A 383 -2.76 9.37 -11.95
CA HIS A 383 -2.52 9.94 -10.63
C HIS A 383 -2.76 11.45 -10.60
N LEU A 384 -2.27 12.19 -11.58
CA LEU A 384 -2.54 13.63 -11.73
C LEU A 384 -4.02 13.90 -11.96
N LEU A 385 -4.67 13.11 -12.82
CA LEU A 385 -6.09 13.24 -13.07
C LEU A 385 -6.92 12.98 -11.80
N ARG A 386 -6.56 11.97 -11.02
CA ARG A 386 -7.15 11.68 -9.71
C ARG A 386 -6.98 12.84 -8.72
N ILE A 387 -5.80 13.46 -8.70
CA ILE A 387 -5.50 14.62 -7.85
C ILE A 387 -6.41 15.78 -8.21
N VAL A 388 -6.51 16.15 -9.50
CA VAL A 388 -7.38 17.25 -9.94
C VAL A 388 -8.84 16.93 -9.65
N TYR A 389 -9.30 15.73 -10.01
CA TYR A 389 -10.68 15.29 -9.81
C TYR A 389 -11.14 15.43 -8.34
N GLN A 390 -10.26 15.06 -7.40
CA GLN A 390 -10.59 15.04 -5.97
C GLN A 390 -10.21 16.34 -5.23
N LEU A 391 -9.24 17.12 -5.72
CA LEU A 391 -8.66 18.26 -5.00
C LEU A 391 -8.80 19.61 -5.71
N HIS A 392 -9.53 19.72 -6.82
CA HIS A 392 -9.66 20.99 -7.57
C HIS A 392 -10.08 22.18 -6.70
N GLY A 393 -10.95 21.97 -5.70
CA GLY A 393 -11.36 23.01 -4.76
C GLY A 393 -10.23 23.52 -3.87
N GLN A 394 -9.32 22.62 -3.43
CA GLN A 394 -8.16 22.96 -2.60
C GLN A 394 -6.99 23.52 -3.44
N LEU A 395 -6.83 23.06 -4.68
CA LEU A 395 -5.79 23.53 -5.60
C LEU A 395 -6.11 24.92 -6.16
N GLY A 396 -7.41 25.25 -6.27
CA GLY A 396 -7.88 26.43 -6.97
C GLY A 396 -7.97 26.20 -8.48
N MET A 397 -8.71 27.08 -9.15
CA MET A 397 -9.00 26.98 -10.59
C MET A 397 -7.74 27.08 -11.45
N GLN A 398 -6.80 27.97 -11.11
CA GLN A 398 -5.57 28.17 -11.88
C GLN A 398 -4.70 26.90 -11.90
N LYS A 399 -4.27 26.39 -10.73
CA LYS A 399 -3.43 25.18 -10.64
C LYS A 399 -4.13 23.96 -11.25
N SER A 400 -5.45 23.86 -11.06
CA SER A 400 -6.22 22.77 -11.67
C SER A 400 -6.23 22.84 -13.19
N SER A 401 -6.39 24.03 -13.77
CA SER A 401 -6.40 24.22 -15.23
C SER A 401 -5.03 23.96 -15.84
N GLU A 402 -3.96 24.46 -15.22
CA GLU A 402 -2.57 24.24 -15.65
C GLU A 402 -2.21 22.74 -15.64
N LEU A 403 -2.68 21.98 -14.63
CA LEU A 403 -2.48 20.53 -14.59
C LEU A 403 -3.29 19.80 -15.66
N MET A 404 -4.54 20.21 -15.89
CA MET A 404 -5.40 19.62 -16.92
C MET A 404 -4.87 19.87 -18.34
N GLU A 405 -4.26 21.02 -18.58
CA GLU A 405 -3.58 21.32 -19.85
C GLU A 405 -2.39 20.38 -20.05
N GLN A 406 -1.54 20.22 -19.03
CA GLN A 406 -0.35 19.36 -19.09
C GLN A 406 -0.69 17.89 -19.32
N ILE A 407 -1.81 17.40 -18.75
CA ILE A 407 -2.26 16.01 -18.92
C ILE A 407 -3.32 15.84 -20.01
N SER A 408 -3.50 16.84 -20.88
CA SER A 408 -4.42 16.70 -22.02
C SER A 408 -4.00 15.54 -22.94
N PRO A 409 -4.94 14.83 -23.57
CA PRO A 409 -4.63 13.75 -24.51
C PRO A 409 -3.63 14.16 -25.61
N GLU A 410 -3.67 15.42 -26.03
CA GLU A 410 -2.76 16.00 -27.04
C GLU A 410 -1.31 16.10 -26.54
N ASN A 411 -1.11 16.39 -25.25
CA ASN A 411 0.22 16.57 -24.65
C ASN A 411 0.88 15.27 -24.17
N LEU A 412 0.10 14.19 -24.04
CA LEU A 412 0.58 12.88 -23.58
C LEU A 412 1.23 12.03 -24.69
N GLY A 413 1.08 12.42 -25.96
CA GLY A 413 1.58 11.65 -27.11
C GLY A 413 0.70 10.43 -27.43
N GLU A 414 1.25 9.47 -28.18
CA GLU A 414 0.51 8.27 -28.58
C GLU A 414 0.28 7.33 -27.38
N LEU A 415 -0.98 7.18 -26.99
CA LEU A 415 -1.42 6.19 -26.01
C LEU A 415 -1.80 4.87 -26.71
N PRO A 416 -1.58 3.70 -26.07
CA PRO A 416 -2.13 2.45 -26.57
C PRO A 416 -3.66 2.54 -26.72
N GLU A 417 -4.22 2.00 -27.80
CA GLU A 417 -5.65 2.17 -28.14
C GLU A 417 -6.59 1.80 -26.98
N ALA A 418 -6.30 0.69 -26.30
CA ALA A 418 -7.08 0.24 -25.14
C ALA A 418 -6.99 1.17 -23.91
N ASP A 419 -5.89 1.93 -23.77
CA ASP A 419 -5.71 2.91 -22.67
C ASP A 419 -6.28 4.28 -23.05
N LYS A 420 -6.27 4.61 -24.35
CA LYS A 420 -6.73 5.90 -24.89
C LYS A 420 -8.21 6.16 -24.59
N GLU A 421 -9.08 5.22 -24.94
CA GLU A 421 -10.53 5.36 -24.73
C GLU A 421 -10.86 5.58 -23.25
N LYS A 422 -10.25 4.78 -22.37
CA LYS A 422 -10.42 4.91 -20.91
C LYS A 422 -9.93 6.27 -20.42
N TYR A 423 -8.74 6.69 -20.87
CA TYR A 423 -8.15 7.95 -20.43
C TYR A 423 -8.97 9.16 -20.87
N GLU A 424 -9.40 9.21 -22.14
CA GLU A 424 -10.23 10.30 -22.67
C GLU A 424 -11.55 10.42 -21.91
N LYS A 425 -12.18 9.28 -21.59
CA LYS A 425 -13.40 9.24 -20.77
C LYS A 425 -13.17 9.82 -19.38
N ASP A 426 -12.12 9.38 -18.69
CA ASP A 426 -11.78 9.85 -17.35
C ASP A 426 -11.37 11.35 -17.35
N TYR A 427 -10.70 11.79 -18.42
CA TYR A 427 -10.28 13.18 -18.63
C TYR A 427 -11.49 14.11 -18.80
N ASN A 428 -12.41 13.76 -19.69
CA ASN A 428 -13.64 14.51 -19.93
C ASN A 428 -14.53 14.57 -18.68
N LYS A 429 -14.67 13.45 -17.96
CA LYS A 429 -15.36 13.40 -16.66
C LYS A 429 -14.75 14.38 -15.65
N THR A 430 -13.44 14.56 -15.68
CA THR A 430 -12.74 15.51 -14.79
C THR A 430 -12.97 16.95 -15.21
N ILE A 431 -12.93 17.25 -16.52
CA ILE A 431 -13.27 18.58 -17.06
C ILE A 431 -14.69 19.00 -16.66
N GLU A 432 -15.67 18.13 -16.86
CA GLU A 432 -17.07 18.40 -16.50
C GLU A 432 -17.25 18.72 -15.01
N ARG A 433 -16.40 18.13 -14.15
CA ARG A 433 -16.43 18.35 -12.71
C ARG A 433 -15.80 19.68 -12.28
N ILE A 434 -14.73 20.12 -12.94
CA ILE A 434 -14.03 21.37 -12.60
C ILE A 434 -14.63 22.61 -13.28
N THR A 435 -15.38 22.41 -14.37
CA THR A 435 -16.03 23.51 -15.09
C THR A 435 -17.25 23.98 -14.29
N PRO A 436 -17.35 25.28 -13.94
CA PRO A 436 -18.52 25.80 -13.24
C PRO A 436 -19.77 25.58 -14.10
N LYS A 437 -20.80 24.93 -13.53
CA LYS A 437 -22.10 24.86 -14.18
C LYS A 437 -22.69 26.27 -14.26
N PRO A 438 -23.29 26.68 -15.40
CA PRO A 438 -24.01 27.95 -15.45
C PRO A 438 -25.09 27.94 -14.37
N GLU A 439 -25.14 29.01 -13.57
CA GLU A 439 -26.23 29.23 -12.61
C GLU A 439 -27.55 29.24 -13.40
N GLU A 440 -28.41 28.24 -13.17
CA GLU A 440 -29.81 28.37 -13.55
C GLU A 440 -30.36 29.55 -12.74
N GLU A 441 -30.67 30.66 -13.44
CA GLU A 441 -31.41 31.78 -12.87
C GLU A 441 -32.65 31.23 -12.15
N ALA A 442 -32.61 31.24 -10.82
CA ALA A 442 -33.77 30.90 -10.02
C ALA A 442 -34.90 31.85 -10.43
N PRO A 443 -36.12 31.34 -10.71
CA PRO A 443 -37.22 32.20 -11.11
C PRO A 443 -37.49 33.26 -10.03
N PRO A 444 -37.80 34.50 -10.42
CA PRO A 444 -37.90 35.62 -9.49
C PRO A 444 -38.95 35.34 -8.42
N GLN A 445 -38.54 35.38 -7.15
CA GLN A 445 -39.48 35.23 -6.04
C GLN A 445 -40.47 36.40 -6.02
N PRO A 446 -41.78 36.15 -5.84
CA PRO A 446 -42.77 37.22 -5.76
C PRO A 446 -42.60 38.02 -4.46
N MET A 447 -42.62 39.35 -4.58
CA MET A 447 -42.47 40.30 -3.48
C MET A 447 -43.52 40.09 -2.37
N PRO A 448 -43.16 40.26 -1.09
CA PRO A 448 -44.11 40.13 0.01
C PRO A 448 -45.12 41.28 0.03
N GLN A 449 -46.41 40.94 0.01
CA GLN A 449 -47.52 41.88 0.19
C GLN A 449 -47.52 42.45 1.61
N MET A 450 -47.60 43.77 1.71
CA MET A 450 -47.83 44.50 2.96
C MET A 450 -49.27 44.30 3.45
N THR A 451 -49.45 44.02 4.75
CA THR A 451 -50.72 44.22 5.46
C THR A 451 -50.55 45.19 6.64
N PRO A 452 -51.59 45.96 7.01
CA PRO A 452 -51.45 47.20 7.78
C PRO A 452 -51.55 47.02 9.31
N ALA A 453 -51.04 48.03 10.01
CA ALA A 453 -50.89 48.14 11.46
C ALA A 453 -52.20 48.33 12.27
N HIS A 454 -52.15 47.96 13.56
CA HIS A 454 -52.49 48.75 14.78
C HIS A 454 -52.84 47.83 16.00
N PRO A 455 -52.90 48.32 17.26
CA PRO A 455 -51.98 49.20 18.01
C PRO A 455 -51.67 48.69 19.46
N MET A 456 -50.79 49.41 20.16
CA MET A 456 -50.33 49.16 21.55
C MET A 456 -51.42 49.31 22.64
N MET A 457 -51.25 48.61 23.77
CA MET A 457 -51.59 49.10 25.12
C MET A 457 -50.61 48.55 26.18
N GLY A 458 -50.34 49.40 27.18
CA GLY A 458 -49.25 49.32 28.16
C GLY A 458 -49.52 48.52 29.45
N PRO A 459 -48.80 48.82 30.55
CA PRO A 459 -48.23 47.85 31.51
C PRO A 459 -49.07 47.66 32.79
N PRO A 460 -48.64 46.77 33.73
CA PRO A 460 -48.12 47.32 35.00
C PRO A 460 -47.01 46.50 35.71
N THR A 461 -46.52 47.15 36.77
CA THR A 461 -45.34 47.00 37.64
C THR A 461 -45.41 45.96 38.79
N ALA A 462 -44.21 45.47 39.16
CA ALA A 462 -43.63 45.24 40.50
C ALA A 462 -44.23 44.23 41.52
N GLN A 463 -43.40 43.28 42.01
CA GLN A 463 -42.83 43.30 43.38
C GLN A 463 -41.87 42.12 43.69
N LYS A 464 -40.87 42.43 44.52
CA LYS A 464 -39.85 41.55 45.15
C LYS A 464 -40.43 40.74 46.32
N ILE A 465 -39.81 39.60 46.65
CA ILE A 465 -39.38 39.13 48.01
C ILE A 465 -38.50 37.86 47.83
N GLY A 466 -37.31 37.83 48.46
CA GLY A 466 -36.37 36.70 48.47
C GLY A 466 -36.56 35.74 49.67
N PRO A 467 -35.49 35.16 50.24
CA PRO A 467 -34.73 34.00 49.77
C PRO A 467 -34.87 32.79 50.74
N LYS A 468 -34.50 31.55 50.34
CA LYS A 468 -34.14 30.48 51.31
C LYS A 468 -33.29 29.35 50.72
N MET A 469 -32.47 28.82 51.61
CA MET A 469 -31.31 27.92 51.51
C MET A 469 -31.58 26.52 50.93
N HIS A 470 -30.53 25.89 50.38
CA HIS A 470 -30.40 24.42 50.38
C HIS A 470 -28.98 23.97 50.82
N PRO A 471 -28.86 22.84 51.54
CA PRO A 471 -27.65 22.43 52.25
C PRO A 471 -26.80 21.39 51.49
N SER A 472 -25.55 21.26 51.94
CA SER A 472 -24.56 20.24 51.61
C SER A 472 -24.93 18.83 52.09
N MET A 473 -24.47 17.78 51.38
CA MET A 473 -23.56 16.73 51.90
C MET A 473 -23.36 15.58 50.89
N THR A 474 -22.10 15.20 50.70
CA THR A 474 -21.53 14.04 50.00
C THR A 474 -21.89 12.69 50.66
N PRO A 475 -21.75 11.53 49.96
CA PRO A 475 -20.55 10.69 50.19
C PRO A 475 -20.07 9.81 49.01
N GLY A 476 -18.74 9.60 48.92
CA GLY A 476 -18.03 8.30 48.78
C GLY A 476 -18.07 7.48 47.47
N PRO A 477 -16.91 6.99 46.95
CA PRO A 477 -16.84 6.16 45.74
C PRO A 477 -16.86 4.65 46.04
N ARG A 478 -17.48 3.84 45.16
CA ARG A 478 -17.37 2.36 45.17
C ARG A 478 -16.54 1.85 43.99
N GLN A 479 -15.62 0.97 44.35
CA GLN A 479 -14.73 0.14 43.52
C GLN A 479 -15.50 -0.93 42.73
N PHE A 480 -15.00 -1.35 41.57
CA PHE A 480 -14.90 -2.76 41.17
C PHE A 480 -13.77 -2.98 40.14
N ALA A 481 -13.19 -4.17 40.22
CA ALA A 481 -11.84 -4.58 39.80
C ALA A 481 -11.63 -4.87 38.30
N THR A 482 -10.38 -4.67 37.88
CA THR A 482 -9.72 -5.32 36.73
C THR A 482 -8.84 -6.49 37.19
N PRO A 483 -8.74 -7.60 36.44
CA PRO A 483 -7.77 -8.67 36.72
C PRO A 483 -6.41 -8.37 36.06
N GLY A 484 -5.33 -8.47 36.85
CA GLY A 484 -3.94 -8.41 36.40
C GLY A 484 -3.24 -9.77 36.44
N PRO A 485 -2.08 -9.92 35.78
CA PRO A 485 -1.46 -11.22 35.51
C PRO A 485 -0.56 -11.70 36.67
N THR A 486 -0.57 -13.01 36.88
CA THR A 486 0.28 -13.77 37.79
C THR A 486 1.68 -13.98 37.20
N ARG A 487 2.72 -13.66 37.97
CA ARG A 487 4.12 -14.02 37.73
C ARG A 487 4.56 -14.95 38.86
N PRO A 488 5.14 -16.15 38.61
CA PRO A 488 5.63 -17.00 39.69
C PRO A 488 7.06 -16.61 40.10
N GLN A 489 7.27 -16.40 41.40
CA GLN A 489 8.59 -16.43 42.04
C GLN A 489 8.87 -17.88 42.46
N PHE A 490 9.94 -18.47 41.95
CA PHE A 490 10.50 -19.72 42.48
C PHE A 490 11.62 -19.41 43.46
N MET A 491 11.47 -19.95 44.67
CA MET A 491 12.46 -20.01 45.73
C MET A 491 13.60 -20.98 45.36
N THR A 492 14.83 -20.57 45.60
CA THR A 492 15.97 -21.46 45.85
C THR A 492 15.91 -22.03 47.26
N PRO A 493 16.31 -23.29 47.46
CA PRO A 493 16.97 -23.72 48.68
C PRO A 493 18.41 -24.14 48.40
N ARG A 494 19.33 -23.70 49.28
CA ARG A 494 20.64 -24.32 49.48
C ARG A 494 20.50 -25.43 50.52
N HIS A 495 20.80 -26.66 50.15
CA HIS A 495 21.82 -27.51 50.77
C HIS A 495 22.11 -28.72 49.89
#